data_AF-V4KQ92-F1
#
_entry.id   AF-V4KQ92-F1
#
_cell.length_a   1.000
_cell.length_b   1.000
_cell.length_c   1.000
_cell.angle_alpha   90.00
_cell.angle_beta   90.00
_cell.angle_gamma   90.00
#
_symmetry.space_group_name_H-M   'P 1'
#
loop_
_entity.id
_entity.type
_entity.pdbx_description
1 polymer ?
#
loop_
_entity_poly.entity_id
_entity_poly.type
_entity_poly.pdbx_seq_one_letter_code
_entity_poly.pdbx_strand_id
1 'polypeptide(L)'
;MMNKSESLVTLTNAEFKNTGLERADRLGKDLEWFKEQGYSIPEPMTPGKIYAQYLKDIEEKDPQAFICHFYMIYFGQSAGGRMVGTKVSKKILDDKELAFYKWGRITLWTIEEKNHCLEEIEESFKLSGEILRLLLS
;
A
#
# COMPACT_ATOMS: atom_id res chain seq x y z
N MET A 1 18.46 -14.77 -27.86
CA MET A 1 17.01 -14.45 -27.80
C MET A 1 16.56 -14.72 -26.38
N MET A 2 16.23 -13.69 -25.60
CA MET A 2 15.60 -13.88 -24.28
C MET A 2 14.20 -14.44 -24.50
N ASN A 3 13.79 -15.42 -23.70
CA ASN A 3 12.43 -15.94 -23.78
C ASN A 3 11.41 -14.89 -23.26
N LYS A 4 10.13 -15.05 -23.59
CA LYS A 4 9.09 -14.07 -23.27
C LYS A 4 8.98 -13.79 -21.76
N SER A 5 9.21 -14.80 -20.92
CA SER A 5 9.26 -14.68 -19.45
C SER A 5 10.49 -13.91 -18.95
N GLU A 6 11.68 -14.13 -19.50
CA GLU A 6 12.89 -13.38 -19.19
C GLU A 6 12.76 -11.92 -19.62
N SER A 7 12.11 -11.64 -20.76
CA SER A 7 11.84 -10.27 -21.20
C SER A 7 10.88 -9.54 -20.25
N LEU A 8 9.87 -10.23 -19.73
CA LEU A 8 8.91 -9.67 -18.77
C LEU A 8 9.57 -9.40 -17.41
N VAL A 9 10.34 -10.34 -16.87
CA VAL A 9 11.02 -10.20 -15.56
C VAL A 9 12.04 -9.04 -15.57
N THR A 10 12.72 -8.82 -16.69
CA THR A 10 13.73 -7.75 -16.79
C THR A 10 13.09 -6.37 -16.98
N LEU A 11 11.95 -6.29 -17.70
CA LEU A 11 11.17 -5.05 -17.86
C LEU A 11 10.47 -4.65 -16.55
N THR A 12 9.86 -5.60 -15.84
CA THR A 12 9.13 -5.33 -14.59
C THR A 12 10.04 -4.78 -13.49
N ASN A 13 11.24 -5.33 -13.30
CA ASN A 13 12.10 -4.94 -12.18
C ASN A 13 12.72 -3.52 -12.36
N ALA A 14 12.77 -2.98 -13.58
CA ALA A 14 13.21 -1.61 -13.82
C ALA A 14 12.06 -0.60 -13.68
N GLU A 15 10.85 -0.96 -14.12
CA GLU A 15 9.67 -0.09 -14.13
C GLU A 15 9.05 0.11 -12.73
N PHE A 16 9.26 -0.82 -11.79
CA PHE A 16 8.71 -0.75 -10.43
C PHE A 16 9.68 -0.16 -9.38
N LYS A 17 10.77 0.47 -9.82
CA LYS A 17 11.71 1.18 -8.92
C LYS A 17 11.49 2.69 -8.98
N ASN A 18 11.68 3.36 -7.84
CA ASN A 18 11.60 4.82 -7.71
C ASN A 18 10.26 5.39 -8.19
N THR A 19 9.18 4.67 -7.91
CA THR A 19 7.81 4.99 -8.32
C THR A 19 7.20 6.12 -7.49
N GLY A 20 7.77 6.40 -6.31
CA GLY A 20 7.17 7.26 -5.29
C GLY A 20 6.09 6.57 -4.45
N LEU A 21 5.81 5.29 -4.74
CA LEU A 21 4.90 4.45 -3.96
C LEU A 21 5.61 3.79 -2.78
N GLU A 22 6.94 3.70 -2.79
CA GLU A 22 7.76 3.02 -1.78
C GLU A 22 7.43 3.52 -0.37
N ARG A 23 7.25 2.58 0.57
CA ARG A 23 6.77 2.87 1.95
C ARG A 23 7.79 2.64 3.05
N ALA A 24 8.87 1.89 2.79
CA ALA A 24 9.83 1.49 3.82
C ALA A 24 10.38 2.69 4.61
N ASP A 25 10.90 3.71 3.92
CA ASP A 25 11.47 4.91 4.57
C ASP A 25 10.45 5.68 5.42
N ARG A 26 9.20 5.72 4.95
CA ARG A 26 8.12 6.44 5.64
C ARG A 26 7.64 5.67 6.87
N LEU A 27 7.52 4.35 6.75
CA LEU A 27 7.25 3.49 7.89
C LEU A 27 8.38 3.58 8.92
N GLY A 28 9.64 3.64 8.48
CA GLY A 28 10.79 3.87 9.36
C GLY A 28 10.66 5.15 10.18
N LYS A 29 10.27 6.27 9.55
CA LYS A 29 10.01 7.54 10.26
C LYS A 29 8.91 7.42 11.30
N ASP A 30 7.83 6.70 10.98
CA ASP A 30 6.72 6.51 11.92
C ASP A 30 7.13 5.62 13.10
N LEU A 31 7.92 4.56 12.87
CA LEU A 31 8.45 3.71 13.93
C LEU A 31 9.40 4.48 14.86
N GLU A 32 10.26 5.35 14.33
CA GLU A 32 11.10 6.22 15.16
C GLU A 32 10.26 7.21 15.96
N TRP A 33 9.22 7.81 15.36
CA TRP A 33 8.28 8.65 16.10
C TRP A 33 7.61 7.88 17.25
N PHE A 34 7.18 6.64 17.04
CA PHE A 34 6.63 5.80 18.11
C PHE A 34 7.65 5.54 19.23
N LYS A 35 8.95 5.33 18.91
CA LYS A 35 9.99 5.24 19.95
C LYS A 35 10.13 6.53 20.76
N GLU A 36 10.09 7.69 20.10
CA GLU A 36 10.14 9.00 20.77
C GLU A 36 8.96 9.20 21.72
N GLN A 37 7.80 8.59 21.43
CA GLN A 37 6.65 8.59 22.34
C GLN A 37 6.76 7.56 23.49
N GLY A 38 7.85 6.78 23.54
CA GLY A 38 8.11 5.79 24.60
C GLY A 38 7.62 4.37 24.29
N TYR A 39 7.18 4.08 23.06
CA TYR A 39 6.76 2.73 22.68
C TYR A 39 7.96 1.85 22.29
N SER A 40 7.94 0.60 22.73
CA SER A 40 8.86 -0.43 22.22
C SER A 40 8.43 -0.88 20.82
N ILE A 41 9.37 -0.92 19.87
CA ILE A 41 9.09 -1.44 18.52
C ILE A 41 9.28 -2.96 18.54
N PRO A 42 8.23 -3.74 18.21
CA PRO A 42 8.33 -5.19 18.21
C PRO A 42 9.11 -5.71 17.01
N GLU A 43 9.72 -6.89 17.16
CA GLU A 43 10.27 -7.64 16.04
C GLU A 43 9.17 -8.08 15.05
N PRO A 44 9.48 -8.23 13.75
CA PRO A 44 8.50 -8.67 12.77
C PRO A 44 7.92 -10.04 13.13
N MET A 45 6.59 -10.09 13.21
CA MET A 45 5.84 -11.31 13.53
C MET A 45 5.83 -12.28 12.35
N THR A 46 5.53 -13.55 12.66
CA THR A 46 5.46 -14.66 11.69
C THR A 46 4.63 -14.35 10.44
N PRO A 47 3.43 -13.74 10.50
CA PRO A 47 2.67 -13.43 9.29
C PRO A 47 3.40 -12.49 8.32
N GLY A 48 4.08 -11.47 8.85
CA GLY A 48 4.87 -10.55 8.03
C GLY A 48 6.07 -11.24 7.38
N LYS A 49 6.75 -12.13 8.12
CA LYS A 49 7.87 -12.93 7.60
C LYS A 49 7.44 -13.90 6.51
N ILE A 50 6.32 -14.61 6.72
CA ILE A 50 5.74 -15.53 5.72
C ILE A 50 5.39 -14.77 4.45
N TYR A 51 4.70 -13.63 4.57
CA TYR A 51 4.27 -12.90 3.39
C TYR A 51 5.44 -12.28 2.63
N ALA A 52 6.43 -11.74 3.34
CA ALA A 52 7.67 -11.24 2.72
C ALA A 52 8.43 -12.36 1.97
N GLN A 53 8.48 -13.58 2.53
CA GLN A 53 9.11 -14.71 1.85
C GLN A 53 8.30 -15.14 0.62
N TYR A 54 6.97 -15.21 0.73
CA TYR A 54 6.09 -15.54 -0.38
C TYR A 54 6.27 -14.57 -1.56
N LEU A 55 6.34 -13.26 -1.29
CA LEU A 55 6.58 -12.25 -2.33
C LEU A 55 7.92 -12.44 -3.04
N LYS A 56 8.98 -12.79 -2.32
CA LYS A 56 10.30 -13.12 -2.91
C LYS A 56 10.23 -14.36 -3.78
N ASP A 57 9.50 -15.39 -3.33
CA ASP A 57 9.39 -16.64 -4.06
C ASP A 57 8.65 -16.47 -5.39
N ILE A 58 7.59 -15.64 -5.42
CA ILE A 58 6.80 -15.41 -6.64
C ILE A 58 7.40 -14.36 -7.58
N GLU A 59 8.26 -13.46 -7.12
CA GLU A 59 8.91 -12.45 -7.98
C GLU A 59 9.58 -13.10 -9.21
N GLU A 60 10.30 -14.19 -9.00
CA GLU A 60 10.99 -14.93 -10.06
C GLU A 60 10.12 -16.02 -10.70
N LYS A 61 9.29 -16.69 -9.91
CA LYS A 61 8.56 -17.91 -10.33
C LYS A 61 7.20 -17.61 -10.98
N ASP A 62 6.56 -16.52 -10.59
CA ASP A 62 5.22 -16.11 -11.03
C ASP A 62 5.10 -14.57 -11.02
N PRO A 63 5.70 -13.90 -12.01
CA PRO A 63 5.72 -12.44 -12.07
C PRO A 63 4.31 -11.83 -12.23
N GLN A 64 3.34 -12.57 -12.78
CA GLN A 64 1.95 -12.11 -12.87
C GLN A 64 1.30 -12.05 -11.49
N ALA A 65 1.48 -13.07 -10.66
CA ALA A 65 1.04 -13.04 -9.26
C ALA A 65 1.76 -11.92 -8.49
N PHE A 66 3.07 -11.74 -8.71
CA PHE A 66 3.82 -10.65 -8.08
C PHE A 66 3.23 -9.28 -8.40
N ILE A 67 2.92 -9.00 -9.68
CA ILE A 67 2.30 -7.73 -10.11
C ILE A 67 0.93 -7.53 -9.45
N CYS A 68 0.12 -8.60 -9.32
CA CYS A 68 -1.16 -8.54 -8.64
C CYS A 68 -0.99 -8.10 -7.17
N HIS A 69 -0.05 -8.70 -6.45
CA HIS A 69 0.25 -8.33 -5.07
C HIS A 69 0.84 -6.92 -4.96
N PHE A 70 1.72 -6.51 -5.89
CA PHE A 70 2.23 -5.15 -5.96
C PHE A 70 1.09 -4.13 -6.07
N TYR A 71 0.16 -4.35 -7.01
CA TYR A 71 -1.00 -3.49 -7.21
C TYR A 71 -1.88 -3.43 -5.95
N MET A 72 -2.24 -4.59 -5.40
CA MET A 72 -3.08 -4.68 -4.20
C MET A 72 -2.48 -3.99 -2.98
N ILE A 73 -1.18 -4.16 -2.74
CA ILE A 73 -0.49 -3.52 -1.63
C ILE A 73 -0.44 -2.00 -1.84
N TYR A 74 0.11 -1.51 -2.95
CA TYR A 74 0.32 -0.08 -3.09
C TYR A 74 -0.97 0.71 -3.32
N PHE A 75 -1.83 0.26 -4.23
CA PHE A 75 -3.06 0.99 -4.54
C PHE A 75 -4.06 0.86 -3.41
N GLY A 76 -4.22 -0.33 -2.81
CA GLY A 76 -5.06 -0.52 -1.63
C GLY A 76 -4.65 0.39 -0.46
N GLN A 77 -3.34 0.52 -0.19
CA GLN A 77 -2.85 1.42 0.85
C GLN A 77 -2.98 2.91 0.48
N SER A 78 -2.80 3.26 -0.80
CA SER A 78 -2.99 4.63 -1.29
C SER A 78 -4.44 5.08 -1.26
N ALA A 79 -5.37 4.14 -1.26
CA ALA A 79 -6.80 4.34 -1.27
C ALA A 79 -7.37 4.13 0.15
N GLY A 80 -7.99 2.98 0.40
CA GLY A 80 -8.61 2.64 1.69
C GLY A 80 -7.66 2.69 2.88
N GLY A 81 -6.36 2.41 2.66
CA GLY A 81 -5.35 2.52 3.73
C GLY A 81 -5.28 3.92 4.35
N ARG A 82 -5.41 4.99 3.56
CA ARG A 82 -5.45 6.37 4.08
C ARG A 82 -6.65 6.61 4.98
N MET A 83 -7.84 6.17 4.57
CA MET A 83 -9.05 6.33 5.39
C MET A 83 -8.91 5.61 6.74
N VAL A 84 -8.42 4.37 6.73
CA VAL A 84 -8.19 3.59 7.95
C VAL A 84 -7.14 4.28 8.83
N GLY A 85 -6.03 4.72 8.23
CA GLY A 85 -4.97 5.46 8.90
C GLY A 85 -5.47 6.72 9.61
N THR A 86 -6.26 7.53 8.93
CA THR A 86 -6.88 8.73 9.51
C THR A 86 -7.78 8.36 10.69
N LYS A 87 -8.65 7.36 10.53
CA LYS A 87 -9.56 6.93 11.62
C LYS A 87 -8.81 6.42 12.85
N VAL A 88 -7.74 5.65 12.65
CA VAL A 88 -6.87 5.17 13.74
C VAL A 88 -6.17 6.34 14.42
N SER A 89 -5.55 7.22 13.63
CA SER A 89 -4.85 8.40 14.14
C SER A 89 -5.75 9.28 15.01
N LYS A 90 -6.96 9.60 14.54
CA LYS A 90 -7.93 10.39 15.32
C LYS A 90 -8.33 9.74 16.64
N LYS A 91 -8.32 8.41 16.68
CA LYS A 91 -8.78 7.66 17.85
C LYS A 91 -7.70 7.50 18.92
N ILE A 92 -6.44 7.30 18.51
CA ILE A 92 -5.38 6.87 19.45
C ILE A 92 -4.07 7.65 19.33
N LEU A 93 -3.93 8.56 18.35
CA LEU A 93 -2.69 9.31 18.08
C LEU A 93 -2.88 10.83 18.06
N ASP A 94 -3.96 11.35 18.67
CA ASP A 94 -4.24 12.80 18.75
C ASP A 94 -4.14 13.51 17.39
N ASP A 95 -4.84 12.95 16.40
CA ASP A 95 -4.86 13.42 15.01
C ASP A 95 -3.48 13.48 14.32
N LYS A 96 -2.44 12.82 14.86
CA LYS A 96 -1.11 12.74 14.24
C LYS A 96 -1.17 12.10 12.86
N GLU A 97 -0.86 12.88 11.83
CA GLU A 97 -0.73 12.35 10.48
C GLU A 97 0.60 11.60 10.30
N LEU A 98 0.53 10.26 10.21
CA LEU A 98 1.68 9.37 10.00
C LEU A 98 2.25 9.49 8.58
N ALA A 99 3.57 9.44 8.45
CA ALA A 99 4.32 9.58 7.20
C ALA A 99 3.97 8.48 6.18
N PHE A 100 3.63 7.28 6.65
CA PHE A 100 3.21 6.14 5.82
C PHE A 100 2.06 6.51 4.87
N TYR A 101 1.12 7.36 5.33
CA TYR A 101 -0.04 7.79 4.56
C TYR A 101 0.20 9.03 3.67
N LYS A 102 1.36 9.69 3.76
CA LYS A 102 1.66 10.96 3.07
C LYS A 102 2.18 10.81 1.65
N TRP A 103 1.47 10.17 0.72
CA TRP A 103 1.94 9.85 -0.65
C TRP A 103 2.61 11.01 -1.41
N GLY A 104 3.76 10.76 -2.04
CA GLY A 104 4.43 11.71 -2.94
C GLY A 104 3.59 12.05 -4.19
N ARG A 105 4.13 12.91 -5.05
CA ARG A 105 3.53 13.17 -6.37
C ARG A 105 3.59 11.88 -7.19
N ILE A 106 2.41 11.31 -7.47
CA ILE A 106 2.26 10.38 -8.60
C ILE A 106 2.29 11.32 -9.81
N THR A 107 3.39 11.33 -10.56
CA THR A 107 3.82 12.41 -11.45
C THR A 107 2.93 12.70 -12.66
N LEU A 108 1.70 12.16 -12.70
CA LEU A 108 0.75 12.36 -13.78
C LEU A 108 -0.43 13.25 -13.38
N TRP A 109 -0.76 13.39 -12.09
CA TRP A 109 -1.99 14.05 -11.64
C TRP A 109 -1.70 15.25 -10.74
N THR A 110 -2.58 16.26 -10.83
CA THR A 110 -2.66 17.39 -9.91
C THR A 110 -3.10 16.92 -8.51
N ILE A 111 -2.93 17.77 -7.49
CA ILE A 111 -3.34 17.43 -6.11
C ILE A 111 -4.86 17.28 -6.05
N GLU A 112 -5.57 18.10 -6.82
CA GLU A 112 -7.03 18.13 -6.95
C GLU A 112 -7.55 16.84 -7.57
N GLU A 113 -6.99 16.39 -8.71
CA GLU A 113 -7.36 15.12 -9.34
C GLU A 113 -7.11 13.91 -8.42
N LYS A 114 -6.02 13.95 -7.66
CA LYS A 114 -5.69 12.92 -6.69
C LYS A 114 -6.67 12.89 -5.51
N ASN A 115 -7.09 14.05 -5.00
CA ASN A 115 -8.07 14.14 -3.92
C ASN A 115 -9.44 13.65 -4.40
N HIS A 116 -9.86 14.07 -5.59
CA HIS A 116 -11.12 13.61 -6.18
C HIS A 116 -11.14 12.08 -6.36
N CYS A 117 -10.07 11.48 -6.88
CA CYS A 117 -9.96 10.03 -6.99
C CYS A 117 -10.13 9.29 -5.64
N LEU A 118 -9.71 9.90 -4.53
CA LEU A 118 -9.86 9.30 -3.20
C LEU A 118 -11.28 9.39 -2.67
N GLU A 119 -11.98 10.48 -2.94
CA GLU A 119 -13.40 10.64 -2.63
C GLU A 119 -14.22 9.57 -3.36
N GLU A 120 -13.90 9.32 -4.64
CA GLU A 120 -14.55 8.28 -5.44
C GLU A 120 -14.32 6.86 -4.90
N ILE A 121 -13.18 6.59 -4.24
CA ILE A 121 -12.95 5.30 -3.58
C ILE A 121 -13.92 5.12 -2.41
N GLU A 122 -14.14 6.15 -1.59
CA GLU A 122 -15.09 6.08 -0.47
C GLU A 122 -16.51 5.81 -0.97
N GLU A 123 -16.94 6.52 -2.00
CA GLU A 123 -18.26 6.30 -2.60
C GLU A 123 -18.35 4.90 -3.24
N SER A 124 -17.30 4.43 -3.91
CA SER A 124 -17.24 3.07 -4.47
C SER A 124 -17.36 1.98 -3.40
N PHE A 125 -16.68 2.13 -2.24
CA PHE A 125 -16.81 1.20 -1.11
C PHE A 125 -18.22 1.20 -0.51
N LYS A 126 -18.86 2.38 -0.44
CA LYS A 126 -20.23 2.51 0.06
C LYS A 126 -21.23 1.81 -0.87
N LEU A 127 -21.17 2.09 -2.17
CA LEU A 127 -22.05 1.49 -3.18
C LEU A 127 -21.85 -0.04 -3.28
N SER A 128 -20.60 -0.51 -3.30
CA SER A 128 -20.31 -1.95 -3.31
C SER A 128 -20.74 -2.64 -2.01
N GLY A 129 -20.65 -1.95 -0.87
CA GLY A 129 -21.16 -2.42 0.41
C GLY A 129 -22.69 -2.60 0.43
N GLU A 130 -23.44 -1.73 -0.24
CA GLU A 130 -24.89 -1.88 -0.40
C GLU A 130 -25.26 -3.12 -1.20
N ILE A 131 -24.55 -3.38 -2.32
CA ILE A 131 -24.72 -4.59 -3.12
C ILE A 131 -24.41 -5.84 -2.28
N LEU A 132 -23.31 -5.83 -1.53
CA LEU A 132 -22.91 -6.96 -0.71
C LEU A 132 -23.95 -7.29 0.39
N ARG A 133 -24.59 -6.27 0.98
CA ARG A 133 -25.67 -6.47 1.96
C ARG A 133 -26.89 -7.16 1.34
N LEU A 134 -27.23 -6.85 0.09
CA LEU A 134 -28.33 -7.51 -0.63
C LEU A 134 -28.01 -8.96 -0.99
N LEU A 135 -26.74 -9.31 -1.20
CA LEU A 135 -26.33 -10.69 -1.45
C LEU A 135 -26.33 -11.56 -0.18
N LEU A 136 -26.29 -10.93 0.99
CA LEU A 136 -26.29 -11.58 2.30
C LEU A 136 -27.67 -11.57 2.98
N SER A 137 -28.69 -10.99 2.34
CA SER A 137 -30.10 -10.99 2.78
C SER A 137 -30.91 -12.09 2.11
#